data_AF-T0KSY4-F1
#
_entry.id   AF-T0KSY4-F1
#
_cell.length_a   1.000
_cell.length_b   1.000
_cell.length_c   1.000
_cell.angle_alpha   90.00
_cell.angle_beta   90.00
_cell.angle_gamma   90.00
#
_symmetry.space_group_name_H-M   'P 1'
#
loop_
_entity.id
_entity.type
_entity.pdbx_description
1 polymer ?
#
loop_
_entity_poly.entity_id
_entity_poly.type
_entity_poly.pdbx_seq_one_letter_code
_entity_poly.pdbx_strand_id
1 'polypeptide(L)'
;MSKNGEEYKNVSSKGMMAYAAPSLFQPHKARQAIRDAHDKKIPPIICYYAGLSSVPITRYVAPMGFDACWIDWEHTSCNVETMTTMVHETVFMSGGRTIPFVR
;
A
#
# COMPACT_ATOMS: atom_id res chain seq x y z
N MET A 1 -1.14 14.04 19.48
CA MET A 1 -2.19 14.39 18.49
C MET A 1 -1.59 14.26 17.10
N SER A 2 -2.14 13.39 16.24
CA SER A 2 -1.71 13.26 14.84
C SER A 2 -2.03 14.57 14.10
N LYS A 3 -1.02 15.37 13.77
CA LYS A 3 -1.19 16.53 12.89
C LYS A 3 -1.37 15.99 11.47
N ASN A 4 -2.62 15.92 11.01
CA ASN A 4 -2.94 15.54 9.63
C ASN A 4 -2.19 16.46 8.65
N GLY A 5 -1.56 15.89 7.63
CA GLY A 5 -0.80 16.62 6.61
C GLY A 5 0.71 16.75 6.89
N GLU A 6 1.20 16.23 8.01
CA GLU A 6 2.64 16.20 8.34
C GLU A 6 3.24 14.79 8.29
N GLU A 7 2.54 13.82 7.70
CA GLU A 7 2.97 12.42 7.62
C GLU A 7 4.32 12.26 6.92
N TYR A 8 4.58 13.06 5.87
CA TYR A 8 5.83 13.05 5.10
C TYR A 8 7.10 13.19 5.96
N LYS A 9 7.03 13.89 7.10
CA LYS A 9 8.18 14.09 8.00
C LYS A 9 8.70 12.78 8.59
N ASN A 10 7.85 11.75 8.68
CA ASN A 10 8.20 10.46 9.25
C ASN A 10 8.59 9.40 8.19
N VAL A 11 8.49 9.73 6.89
CA VAL A 11 8.69 8.76 5.80
C VAL A 11 10.12 8.24 5.75
N SER A 12 11.12 9.07 6.09
CA SER A 12 12.53 8.65 6.13
C SER A 12 12.81 7.52 7.12
N SER A 13 12.03 7.41 8.19
CA SER A 13 12.22 6.38 9.24
C SER A 13 11.22 5.24 9.14
N LYS A 14 10.00 5.50 8.64
CA LYS A 14 8.88 4.54 8.65
C LYS A 14 8.41 4.09 7.26
N GLY A 15 8.93 4.68 6.18
CA GLY A 15 8.40 4.45 4.83
C GLY A 15 6.92 4.80 4.75
N MET A 16 6.15 4.05 3.94
CA MET A 16 4.70 4.29 3.81
C MET A 16 3.88 3.95 5.08
N MET A 17 4.48 3.33 6.10
CA MET A 17 3.83 3.17 7.40
C MET A 17 3.54 4.53 8.06
N ALA A 18 4.23 5.60 7.65
CA ALA A 18 3.89 6.98 8.05
C ALA A 18 2.46 7.39 7.63
N TYR A 19 1.92 6.77 6.58
CA TYR A 19 0.57 6.98 6.07
C TYR A 19 -0.43 5.88 6.51
N ALA A 20 0.00 4.91 7.32
CA ALA A 20 -0.89 3.88 7.82
C ALA A 20 -1.97 4.49 8.74
N ALA A 21 -3.16 3.90 8.70
CA ALA A 21 -4.21 4.19 9.67
C ALA A 21 -3.85 3.59 11.05
N PRO A 22 -4.57 3.94 12.12
CA PRO A 22 -4.36 3.35 13.46
C PRO A 22 -4.45 1.82 13.49
N SER A 23 -5.19 1.23 12.55
CA SER A 23 -5.32 -0.21 12.37
C SER A 23 -4.95 -0.60 10.95
N LEU A 24 -4.30 -1.76 10.78
CA LEU A 24 -3.96 -2.32 9.46
C LEU A 24 -5.21 -2.83 8.69
N PHE A 25 -6.35 -2.94 9.37
CA PHE A 25 -7.64 -3.21 8.71
C PHE A 25 -8.24 -1.98 8.04
N GLN A 26 -7.73 -0.79 8.36
CA GLN A 26 -8.17 0.47 7.78
C GLN A 26 -7.24 0.87 6.63
N PRO A 27 -7.77 1.53 5.59
CA PRO A 27 -6.97 1.97 4.46
C PRO A 27 -5.96 3.03 4.88
N HIS A 28 -4.80 3.04 4.21
CA HIS A 28 -3.81 4.11 4.35
C HIS A 28 -4.39 5.46 3.95
N LYS A 29 -3.73 6.53 4.41
CA LYS A 29 -3.89 7.90 3.92
C LYS A 29 -3.29 8.06 2.51
N ALA A 30 -3.66 7.18 1.58
CA ALA A 30 -3.08 7.10 0.23
C ALA A 30 -3.21 8.42 -0.55
N ARG A 31 -4.34 9.13 -0.38
CA ARG A 31 -4.53 10.47 -0.97
C ARG A 31 -3.47 11.47 -0.50
N GLN A 32 -3.09 11.42 0.77
CA GLN A 32 -2.05 12.29 1.31
C GLN A 32 -0.68 11.90 0.79
N ALA A 33 -0.38 10.60 0.73
CA ALA A 33 0.88 10.09 0.16
C ALA A 33 1.06 10.55 -1.31
N ILE A 34 0.02 10.46 -2.13
CA ILE A 34 0.04 10.92 -3.53
C ILE A 34 0.28 12.44 -3.62
N ARG A 35 -0.39 13.23 -2.78
CA ARG A 35 -0.19 14.69 -2.72
C ARG A 35 1.23 15.04 -2.29
N ASP A 36 1.76 14.39 -1.26
CA ASP A 36 3.11 14.64 -0.76
C ASP A 36 4.18 14.23 -1.78
N ALA A 37 3.95 13.15 -2.54
CA ALA A 37 4.82 12.76 -3.65
C ALA A 37 4.76 13.78 -4.79
N HIS A 38 3.57 14.24 -5.16
CA HIS A 38 3.38 15.30 -6.16
C HIS A 38 4.07 16.62 -5.75
N ASP A 39 3.96 16.99 -4.47
CA ASP A 39 4.60 18.18 -3.88
C ASP A 39 6.12 17.99 -3.65
N LYS A 40 6.69 16.84 -4.03
CA LYS A 40 8.11 16.49 -3.86
C LYS A 40 8.58 16.48 -2.39
N LYS A 41 7.68 16.29 -1.44
CA LYS A 41 8.00 16.14 -0.01
C LYS A 41 8.53 14.75 0.31
N ILE A 42 8.14 13.77 -0.49
CA ILE A 42 8.63 12.38 -0.44
C ILE A 42 9.10 11.95 -1.84
N PRO A 43 9.92 10.89 -1.94
CA PRO A 43 10.26 10.31 -3.24
C PRO A 43 9.03 9.82 -4.01
N PRO A 44 9.14 9.62 -5.33
CA PRO A 44 8.08 8.99 -6.12
C PRO A 44 7.69 7.63 -5.55
N ILE A 45 6.40 7.33 -5.54
CA ILE A 45 5.85 6.06 -5.05
C ILE A 45 6.18 4.95 -6.06
N ILE A 46 6.95 3.96 -5.63
CA ILE A 46 7.28 2.80 -6.45
C ILE A 46 6.23 1.71 -6.23
N CYS A 47 5.54 1.35 -7.31
CA CYS A 47 4.41 0.44 -7.28
C CYS A 47 4.75 -0.91 -7.94
N TYR A 48 4.38 -1.99 -7.27
CA TYR A 48 4.34 -3.33 -7.86
C TYR A 48 2.96 -3.60 -8.48
N TYR A 49 2.92 -4.03 -9.73
CA TYR A 49 1.68 -4.44 -10.39
C TYR A 49 1.42 -5.93 -10.17
N ALA A 50 0.34 -6.26 -9.46
CA ALA A 50 -0.07 -7.62 -9.16
C ALA A 50 -1.06 -8.12 -10.21
N GLY A 51 -0.53 -8.54 -11.37
CA GLY A 51 -1.30 -9.14 -12.47
C GLY A 51 -1.59 -10.64 -12.31
N LEU A 52 -1.16 -11.25 -11.21
CA LEU A 52 -1.45 -12.65 -10.88
C LEU A 52 -2.38 -12.68 -9.66
N SER A 53 -3.56 -13.27 -9.81
CA SER A 53 -4.58 -13.44 -8.76
C SER A 53 -4.16 -14.55 -7.78
N SER A 54 -3.02 -14.35 -7.10
CA SER A 54 -2.37 -15.36 -6.27
C SER A 54 -1.99 -14.78 -4.90
N VAL A 55 -2.67 -15.26 -3.87
CA VAL A 55 -2.38 -14.92 -2.47
C VAL A 55 -0.95 -15.32 -2.06
N PRO A 56 -0.44 -16.52 -2.38
CA PRO A 56 0.95 -16.88 -2.07
C PRO A 56 1.98 -15.91 -2.67
N ILE A 57 1.78 -15.49 -3.93
CA ILE A 57 2.68 -14.52 -4.57
C ILE A 57 2.59 -13.17 -3.87
N THR A 58 1.37 -12.72 -3.54
CA THR A 58 1.15 -11.47 -2.81
C THR A 58 1.88 -11.47 -1.46
N ARG A 59 1.79 -12.57 -0.71
CA ARG A 59 2.52 -12.75 0.56
C ARG A 59 4.03 -12.72 0.40
N TYR A 60 4.53 -13.29 -0.69
CA TYR A 60 5.96 -13.31 -0.99
C TYR A 60 6.49 -11.94 -1.39
N VAL A 61 5.71 -11.16 -2.15
CA VAL A 61 6.12 -9.85 -2.67
C VAL A 61 5.90 -8.71 -1.69
N ALA A 62 4.87 -8.76 -0.84
CA ALA A 62 4.54 -7.69 0.10
C ALA A 62 5.71 -7.25 1.03
N PRO A 63 6.59 -8.15 1.52
CA PRO A 63 7.76 -7.76 2.31
C PRO A 63 8.92 -7.13 1.50
N MET A 64 8.88 -7.14 0.16
CA MET A 64 9.99 -6.69 -0.70
C MET A 64 10.21 -5.18 -0.73
N GLY A 65 9.36 -4.40 -0.06
CA GLY A 65 9.60 -2.97 0.16
C GLY A 65 9.08 -2.03 -0.93
N PHE A 66 8.13 -2.48 -1.75
CA PHE A 66 7.38 -1.57 -2.63
C PHE A 66 6.49 -0.64 -1.80
N ASP A 67 6.41 0.63 -2.20
CA ASP A 67 5.57 1.63 -1.53
C ASP A 67 4.08 1.35 -1.75
N ALA A 68 3.74 0.78 -2.90
CA ALA A 68 2.38 0.42 -3.25
C ALA A 68 2.31 -0.92 -4.00
N CYS A 69 1.15 -1.56 -3.90
CA CYS A 69 0.78 -2.75 -4.66
C CYS A 69 -0.51 -2.47 -5.41
N TRP A 70 -0.50 -2.67 -6.72
CA TRP A 70 -1.64 -2.46 -7.60
C TRP A 70 -2.27 -3.80 -7.95
N ILE A 71 -3.35 -4.16 -7.26
CA ILE A 71 -4.09 -5.39 -7.47
C ILE A 71 -5.04 -5.16 -8.63
N ASP A 72 -4.80 -5.89 -9.72
CA ASP A 72 -5.62 -5.82 -10.91
C ASP A 72 -6.78 -6.81 -10.80
N TRP A 73 -7.94 -6.30 -10.41
CA TRP A 73 -9.19 -7.05 -10.35
C TRP A 73 -9.92 -7.03 -11.70
N GLU A 74 -9.77 -5.96 -12.47
CA GLU A 74 -10.42 -5.75 -13.77
C GLU A 74 -9.93 -6.71 -14.87
N HIS A 75 -8.62 -6.96 -14.99
CA HIS A 75 -8.04 -7.72 -16.11
C HIS A 75 -7.39 -9.05 -15.69
N THR A 76 -7.73 -9.58 -14.51
CA THR A 76 -7.26 -10.90 -14.06
C THR A 76 -8.44 -11.77 -13.64
N SER A 77 -8.23 -13.08 -13.53
CA SER A 77 -9.25 -14.03 -13.06
C SER A 77 -9.46 -13.95 -11.54
N CYS A 78 -9.58 -12.75 -10.99
CA CYS A 78 -9.64 -12.47 -9.56
C CYS A 78 -11.09 -12.30 -9.12
N ASN A 79 -11.54 -13.12 -8.17
CA ASN A 79 -12.84 -12.92 -7.53
C ASN A 79 -12.72 -11.95 -6.33
N VAL A 80 -13.86 -11.48 -5.81
CA VAL A 80 -13.89 -10.50 -4.71
C VAL A 80 -13.19 -11.01 -3.45
N GLU A 81 -13.35 -12.30 -3.12
CA GLU A 81 -12.72 -12.91 -1.94
C GLU A 81 -11.20 -12.95 -2.05
N THR A 82 -10.68 -13.34 -3.21
CA THR A 82 -9.24 -13.41 -3.51
C THR A 82 -8.65 -12.01 -3.51
N MET A 83 -9.32 -11.04 -4.16
CA MET A 83 -8.92 -9.63 -4.15
C MET A 83 -8.84 -9.10 -2.73
N THR A 84 -9.88 -9.31 -1.92
CA THR A 84 -9.95 -8.84 -0.53
C THR A 84 -8.83 -9.46 0.31
N THR A 85 -8.56 -10.76 0.11
CA THR A 85 -7.45 -11.45 0.76
C THR A 85 -6.12 -10.83 0.34
N MET A 86 -5.89 -10.61 -0.95
CA MET A 86 -4.65 -9.97 -1.45
C MET A 86 -4.45 -8.56 -0.89
N VAL A 87 -5.52 -7.77 -0.73
CA VAL A 87 -5.46 -6.44 -0.08
C VAL A 87 -4.97 -6.58 1.36
N HIS A 88 -5.56 -7.47 2.14
CA HIS A 88 -5.16 -7.70 3.53
C HIS A 88 -3.73 -8.20 3.65
N GLU A 89 -3.34 -9.17 2.82
CA GLU A 89 -2.00 -9.76 2.83
C GLU A 89 -0.94 -8.72 2.44
N THR A 90 -1.23 -7.84 1.48
CA THR A 90 -0.35 -6.72 1.12
C THR A 90 -0.05 -5.85 2.35
N VAL A 91 -1.06 -5.50 3.13
CA VAL A 91 -0.89 -4.63 4.31
C VAL A 91 -0.24 -5.38 5.47
N PHE A 92 -0.69 -6.60 5.77
CA PHE A 92 -0.21 -7.34 6.94
C PHE A 92 1.23 -7.82 6.76
N MET A 93 1.57 -8.40 5.60
CA MET A 93 2.90 -8.94 5.35
C MET A 93 3.95 -7.83 5.17
N SER A 94 3.56 -6.63 4.71
CA SER A 94 4.45 -5.47 4.66
C SER A 94 4.61 -4.76 6.02
N GLY A 95 3.78 -5.09 7.02
CA GLY A 95 3.69 -4.34 8.28
C GLY A 95 3.12 -2.93 8.10
N GLY A 96 2.27 -2.73 7.11
CA GLY A 96 1.70 -1.42 6.76
C GLY A 96 2.60 -0.53 5.90
N ARG A 97 3.74 -1.05 5.41
CA ARG A 97 4.69 -0.30 4.56
C ARG A 97 4.36 -0.32 3.06
N THR A 98 3.30 -1.02 2.66
CA THR A 98 2.84 -1.06 1.27
C THR A 98 1.35 -0.68 1.21
N ILE A 99 1.02 0.30 0.37
CA ILE A 99 -0.34 0.78 0.15
C ILE A 99 -1.02 -0.10 -0.91
N PRO A 100 -2.16 -0.76 -0.61
CA PRO A 100 -2.90 -1.51 -1.61
C PRO A 100 -3.80 -0.57 -2.44
N PHE A 101 -3.71 -0.68 -3.76
CA PHE A 101 -4.66 -0.13 -4.72
C PHE A 101 -5.37 -1.28 -5.43
N VAL A 102 -6.65 -1.10 -5.75
CA VAL A 102 -7.45 -2.06 -6.50
C VAL A 102 -7.93 -1.35 -7.77
N ARG A 103 -7.75 -2.00 -8.92
CA ARG A 103 -8.32 -1.59 -10.20
C ARG A 103 -9.32 -2.63 -10.65
#